data_AF-A0A961FRW2-F1
#
_entry.id   AF-A0A961FRW2-F1
#
_cell.length_a   1.000
_cell.length_b   1.000
_cell.length_c   1.000
_cell.angle_alpha   90.00
_cell.angle_beta   90.00
_cell.angle_gamma   90.00
#
_symmetry.space_group_name_H-M   'P 1'
#
loop_
_entity.id
_entity.type
_entity.pdbx_description
1 polymer ?
#
loop_
_entity_poly.entity_id
_entity_poly.type
_entity_poly.pdbx_seq_one_letter_code
_entity_poly.pdbx_strand_id
1 'polypeptide(L)'
;MILTDARVLATAVILFSVPLMTPAQSIERLEYGRTTSGESIECFVLTNPNGLSAEVMTWGATLIAIRTPDRQGAVENVTLSLGDFEEYEKGHPLLGSVVGRFANRIDTGGFSIDGVRYDLKTVNPKTGVHIHGGKEGFASRIWKAEPVSGDNYVGVSLTHHSPDGHEGYPGNLDATVVYRLTGDDALEIEYLAKTDKATHVNFT
;
A
#
# COMPACT_ATOMS: atom_id res chain seq x y z
N MET A 1 45.92 19.72 65.25
CA MET A 1 46.26 18.67 64.26
C MET A 1 44.97 17.91 63.99
N ILE A 2 44.37 18.17 62.83
CA ILE A 2 43.01 17.80 62.44
C ILE A 2 43.10 16.51 61.63
N LEU A 3 42.32 15.48 61.97
CA LEU A 3 41.99 14.36 61.08
C LEU A 3 40.56 13.90 61.40
N THR A 4 39.63 14.25 60.52
CA THR A 4 38.26 13.71 60.48
C THR A 4 38.18 12.73 59.32
N ASP A 5 37.95 11.45 59.64
CA ASP A 5 37.71 10.36 58.68
C ASP A 5 36.33 10.51 58.03
N ALA A 6 36.31 10.81 56.73
CA ALA A 6 35.10 10.78 55.91
C ALA A 6 34.95 9.40 55.25
N ARG A 7 33.97 8.61 55.72
CA ARG A 7 33.56 7.37 55.04
C ARG A 7 32.63 7.73 53.88
N VAL A 8 33.08 7.49 52.65
CA VAL A 8 32.26 7.57 51.43
C VAL A 8 31.44 6.28 51.32
N LEU A 9 30.11 6.38 51.43
CA LEU A 9 29.19 5.31 51.02
C LEU A 9 29.09 5.32 49.49
N ALA A 10 29.54 4.25 48.83
CA ALA A 10 29.31 4.02 47.41
C ALA A 10 27.94 3.35 47.24
N THR A 11 26.97 4.09 46.70
CA THR A 11 25.66 3.55 46.32
C THR A 11 25.81 2.83 44.98
N ALA A 12 25.65 1.51 44.96
CA ALA A 12 25.60 0.73 43.73
C ALA A 12 24.25 0.96 43.04
N VAL A 13 24.27 1.60 41.86
CA VAL A 13 23.12 1.69 40.97
C VAL A 13 23.07 0.41 40.13
N ILE A 14 22.12 -0.46 40.42
CA ILE A 14 21.84 -1.64 39.59
C ILE A 14 20.96 -1.16 38.42
N LEU A 15 21.58 -1.00 37.25
CA LEU A 15 20.85 -0.76 36.00
C LEU A 15 20.21 -2.08 35.57
N PHE A 16 18.89 -2.21 35.71
CA PHE A 16 18.14 -3.26 35.05
C PHE A 16 18.04 -2.90 33.57
N SER A 17 18.80 -3.58 32.71
CA SER A 17 18.56 -3.59 31.28
C SER A 17 17.23 -4.28 31.03
N VAL A 18 16.17 -3.53 30.78
CA VAL A 18 14.95 -4.10 30.19
C VAL A 18 15.36 -4.60 28.80
N PRO A 19 15.29 -5.90 28.50
CA PRO A 19 15.58 -6.36 27.16
C PRO A 19 14.59 -5.68 26.22
N LEU A 20 15.11 -5.01 25.18
CA LEU A 20 14.29 -4.57 24.05
C LEU A 20 13.61 -5.82 23.50
N MET A 21 12.32 -5.94 23.75
CA MET A 21 11.49 -6.99 23.19
C MET A 21 11.39 -6.67 21.70
N THR A 22 12.20 -7.35 20.88
CA THR A 22 12.08 -7.28 19.42
C THR A 22 10.66 -7.71 19.09
N PRO A 23 9.79 -6.84 18.54
CA PRO A 23 8.45 -7.28 18.14
C PRO A 23 8.58 -8.48 17.20
N ALA A 24 7.81 -9.53 17.41
CA ALA A 24 7.72 -10.60 16.42
C ALA A 24 7.03 -10.02 15.17
N GLN A 25 7.41 -10.47 13.97
CA GLN A 25 6.71 -10.07 12.76
C GLN A 25 5.21 -10.42 12.87
N SER A 26 4.33 -9.54 12.42
CA SER A 26 2.88 -9.69 12.57
C SER A 26 2.10 -9.17 11.36
N ILE A 27 0.88 -9.69 11.21
CA ILE A 27 -0.13 -9.21 10.27
C ILE A 27 -1.41 -8.99 11.07
N GLU A 28 -1.85 -7.74 11.18
CA GLU A 28 -3.14 -7.39 11.78
C GLU A 28 -4.11 -6.97 10.68
N ARG A 29 -5.37 -7.38 10.82
CA ARG A 29 -6.46 -7.00 9.90
C ARG A 29 -7.49 -6.20 10.68
N LEU A 30 -7.77 -4.98 10.20
CA LEU A 30 -8.65 -4.02 10.84
C LEU A 30 -9.75 -3.59 9.86
N GLU A 31 -10.96 -3.34 10.36
CA GLU A 31 -11.96 -2.58 9.61
C GLU A 31 -11.51 -1.12 9.56
N TYR A 32 -11.33 -0.57 8.37
CA TYR A 32 -10.86 0.79 8.13
C TYR A 32 -12.00 1.76 7.79
N GLY A 33 -13.06 1.25 7.16
CA GLY A 33 -14.24 2.03 6.81
C GLY A 33 -15.28 1.21 6.06
N ARG A 34 -16.29 1.90 5.56
CA ARG A 34 -17.31 1.32 4.68
C ARG A 34 -17.63 2.29 3.55
N THR A 35 -17.85 1.74 2.36
CA THR A 35 -18.38 2.52 1.24
C THR A 35 -19.77 3.06 1.57
N THR A 36 -20.19 4.06 0.81
CA THR A 36 -21.57 4.57 0.84
C THR A 36 -22.59 3.47 0.46
N SER A 37 -22.17 2.44 -0.31
CA SER A 37 -22.97 1.23 -0.60
C SER A 37 -22.99 0.19 0.55
N GLY A 38 -22.20 0.39 1.61
CA GLY A 38 -22.13 -0.47 2.80
C GLY A 38 -21.08 -1.59 2.74
N GLU A 39 -20.26 -1.63 1.68
CA GLU A 39 -19.18 -2.60 1.52
C GLU A 39 -18.04 -2.28 2.49
N SER A 40 -17.52 -3.29 3.17
CA SER A 40 -16.45 -3.11 4.17
C SER A 40 -15.10 -2.91 3.50
N ILE A 41 -14.34 -1.96 4.03
CA ILE A 41 -12.96 -1.68 3.65
C ILE A 41 -12.07 -2.11 4.80
N GLU A 42 -11.18 -3.04 4.52
CA GLU A 42 -10.17 -3.52 5.46
C GLU A 42 -8.84 -2.80 5.27
N CYS A 43 -8.06 -2.70 6.35
CA CYS A 43 -6.64 -2.33 6.35
C CYS A 43 -5.82 -3.46 6.97
N PHE A 44 -4.66 -3.74 6.36
CA PHE A 44 -3.69 -4.71 6.83
C PHE A 44 -2.47 -3.98 7.37
N VAL A 45 -2.17 -4.18 8.65
CA VAL A 45 -0.97 -3.64 9.30
C VAL A 45 0.09 -4.75 9.33
N LEU A 46 1.16 -4.53 8.58
CA LEU A 46 2.33 -5.40 8.51
C LEU A 46 3.40 -4.84 9.43
N THR A 47 3.92 -5.63 10.36
CA THR A 47 5.04 -5.21 11.23
C THR A 47 6.17 -6.21 11.11
N ASN A 48 7.40 -5.73 10.90
CA ASN A 48 8.58 -6.58 10.86
C ASN A 48 9.31 -6.60 12.21
N PRO A 49 10.35 -7.45 12.37
CA PRO A 49 11.05 -7.56 13.64
C PRO A 49 11.79 -6.29 14.10
N ASN A 50 12.14 -5.39 13.19
CA ASN A 50 12.87 -4.16 13.51
C ASN A 50 11.93 -3.01 13.90
N GLY A 51 10.61 -3.24 13.88
CA GLY A 51 9.60 -2.23 14.22
C GLY A 51 9.22 -1.32 13.06
N LEU A 52 9.68 -1.60 11.83
CA LEU A 52 9.11 -1.01 10.61
C LEU A 52 7.70 -1.57 10.44
N SER A 53 6.74 -0.70 10.12
CA SER A 53 5.38 -1.14 9.76
C SER A 53 4.86 -0.49 8.48
N ALA A 54 4.02 -1.24 7.77
CA ALA A 54 3.33 -0.80 6.57
C ALA A 54 1.82 -1.07 6.69
N GLU A 55 0.99 -0.11 6.31
CA GLU A 55 -0.47 -0.20 6.37
C GLU A 55 -1.03 -0.19 4.94
N VAL A 56 -1.76 -1.25 4.55
CA VAL A 56 -2.31 -1.42 3.20
C VAL A 56 -3.83 -1.59 3.26
N MET A 57 -4.54 -0.69 2.59
CA MET A 57 -5.99 -0.66 2.50
C MET A 57 -6.49 -1.41 1.26
N THR A 58 -7.60 -2.14 1.40
CA THR A 58 -8.26 -2.89 0.32
C THR A 58 -8.81 -2.00 -0.80
N TRP A 59 -9.25 -0.79 -0.49
CA TRP A 59 -9.61 0.21 -1.51
C TRP A 59 -8.37 0.70 -2.26
N GLY A 60 -8.35 0.51 -3.57
CA GLY A 60 -7.25 0.90 -4.44
C GLY A 60 -5.94 0.15 -4.20
N ALA A 61 -5.96 -0.93 -3.40
CA ALA A 61 -4.76 -1.57 -2.86
C ALA A 61 -3.76 -0.54 -2.29
N THR A 62 -4.29 0.42 -1.53
CA THR A 62 -3.58 1.65 -1.19
C THR A 62 -2.62 1.46 -0.03
N LEU A 63 -1.35 1.83 -0.22
CA LEU A 63 -0.37 1.96 0.86
C LEU A 63 -0.62 3.27 1.61
N ILE A 64 -1.26 3.21 2.78
CA ILE A 64 -1.67 4.40 3.53
C ILE A 64 -0.61 4.86 4.55
N ALA A 65 0.22 3.96 5.08
CA ALA A 65 1.30 4.33 5.99
C ALA A 65 2.56 3.46 5.79
N ILE A 66 3.72 4.09 5.96
CA ILE A 66 4.98 3.41 6.30
C ILE A 66 5.50 4.10 7.56
N ARG A 67 5.60 3.36 8.66
CA ARG A 67 6.12 3.90 9.92
C ARG A 67 7.50 3.34 10.18
N THR A 68 8.50 4.21 10.22
CA THR A 68 9.90 3.85 10.38
C THR A 68 10.55 4.70 11.48
N PRO A 69 11.49 4.16 12.28
CA PRO A 69 12.26 4.96 13.22
C PRO A 69 13.20 5.92 12.50
N ASP A 70 13.38 7.11 13.08
CA ASP A 70 14.46 8.03 12.74
C ASP A 70 15.79 7.63 13.42
N ARG A 71 16.81 8.48 13.29
CA ARG A 71 18.13 8.30 13.93
C ARG A 71 18.05 8.18 15.46
N GLN A 72 17.04 8.77 16.09
CA GLN A 72 16.82 8.81 17.53
C GLN A 72 15.89 7.67 17.99
N GLY A 73 15.39 6.85 17.06
CA GLY A 73 14.42 5.78 17.33
C GLY A 73 12.98 6.28 17.43
N ALA A 74 12.69 7.53 17.09
CA ALA A 74 11.32 8.04 17.03
C ALA A 74 10.63 7.51 15.78
N VAL A 75 9.53 6.78 15.95
CA VAL A 75 8.78 6.17 14.84
C VAL A 75 7.73 7.15 14.32
N GLU A 76 7.81 7.50 13.04
CA GLU A 76 6.85 8.38 12.37
C GLU A 76 6.40 7.82 11.02
N ASN A 77 5.23 8.26 10.54
CA ASN A 77 4.75 7.94 9.20
C ASN A 77 5.50 8.78 8.16
N VAL A 78 6.05 8.15 7.12
CA VAL A 78 6.79 8.82 6.03
C VAL A 78 6.01 8.90 4.72
N THR A 79 4.75 8.44 4.69
CA THR A 79 3.87 8.56 3.52
C THR A 79 2.88 9.72 3.68
N LEU A 80 2.40 10.23 2.54
CA LEU A 80 1.21 11.08 2.52
C LEU A 80 -0.04 10.21 2.39
N SER A 81 -1.03 10.48 3.22
CA SER A 81 -2.34 9.83 3.20
C SER A 81 -3.44 10.84 3.44
N LEU A 82 -4.68 10.46 3.15
CA LEU A 82 -5.86 11.19 3.61
C LEU A 82 -6.19 10.81 5.06
N GLY A 83 -7.08 11.58 5.69
CA GLY A 83 -7.41 11.45 7.11
C GLY A 83 -8.23 10.20 7.45
N ASP A 84 -9.15 9.82 6.56
CA ASP A 84 -10.05 8.67 6.73
C ASP A 84 -10.45 8.07 5.36
N PHE A 85 -11.19 6.95 5.40
CA PHE A 85 -11.66 6.27 4.19
C PHE A 85 -12.65 7.14 3.39
N GLU A 86 -13.51 7.88 4.07
CA GLU A 86 -14.54 8.72 3.47
C GLU A 86 -13.93 9.81 2.55
N GLU A 87 -12.74 10.31 2.88
CA GLU A 87 -11.98 11.19 1.99
C GLU A 87 -11.45 10.48 0.73
N TYR A 88 -11.03 9.21 0.83
CA TYR A 88 -10.67 8.42 -0.37
C TYR A 88 -11.88 8.16 -1.27
N GLU A 89 -13.04 7.82 -0.70
CA GLU A 89 -14.26 7.53 -1.47
C GLU A 89 -14.77 8.75 -2.26
N LYS A 90 -14.62 9.97 -1.72
CA LYS A 90 -15.01 11.23 -2.41
C LYS A 90 -14.16 11.53 -3.65
N GLY A 91 -13.02 10.87 -3.80
CA GLY A 91 -12.04 11.08 -4.86
C GLY A 91 -10.77 11.73 -4.32
N HIS A 92 -9.63 11.11 -4.64
CA HIS A 92 -8.31 11.46 -4.09
C HIS A 92 -7.25 11.56 -5.21
N PRO A 93 -6.13 12.26 -4.98
CA PRO A 93 -5.08 12.44 -6.00
C PRO A 93 -4.14 11.22 -6.12
N LEU A 94 -4.66 10.00 -5.91
CA LEU A 94 -3.92 8.73 -6.01
C LEU A 94 -2.82 8.52 -4.96
N LEU A 95 -2.89 9.19 -3.80
CA LEU A 95 -1.92 9.01 -2.71
C LEU A 95 -1.84 7.54 -2.29
N GLY A 96 -0.69 6.91 -2.56
CA GLY A 96 -0.38 5.53 -2.17
C GLY A 96 -1.13 4.43 -2.92
N SER A 97 -2.07 4.77 -3.81
CA SER A 97 -2.94 3.78 -4.46
C SER A 97 -2.30 3.14 -5.68
N VAL A 98 -2.63 1.87 -5.92
CA VAL A 98 -2.25 1.17 -7.15
C VAL A 98 -2.96 1.78 -8.34
N VAL A 99 -2.18 2.14 -9.35
CA VAL A 99 -2.68 2.70 -10.60
C VAL A 99 -2.72 1.66 -11.69
N GLY A 100 -3.86 1.54 -12.37
CA GLY A 100 -4.05 0.63 -13.50
C GLY A 100 -5.42 0.79 -14.15
N ARG A 101 -5.67 0.21 -15.34
CA ARG A 101 -4.81 -0.74 -16.07
C ARG A 101 -3.55 -0.16 -16.70
N PHE A 102 -3.54 1.15 -16.95
CA PHE A 102 -2.38 1.84 -17.51
C PHE A 102 -2.07 3.10 -16.70
N ALA A 103 -0.90 3.11 -16.07
CA ALA A 103 -0.38 4.27 -15.38
C ALA A 103 0.03 5.37 -16.35
N ASN A 104 -0.23 6.61 -15.95
CA ASN A 104 0.01 7.83 -16.71
C ASN A 104 -0.95 7.98 -17.91
N ARG A 105 -0.52 8.70 -18.94
CA ARG A 105 -1.39 9.24 -19.99
C ARG A 105 -1.39 8.35 -21.24
N ILE A 106 -2.57 8.17 -21.81
CA ILE A 106 -2.78 7.71 -23.17
C ILE A 106 -3.48 8.84 -23.92
N ASP A 107 -2.82 9.36 -24.95
CA ASP A 107 -3.36 10.45 -25.76
C ASP A 107 -4.37 9.95 -26.81
N THR A 108 -5.08 10.87 -27.47
CA THR A 108 -6.05 10.60 -28.55
C THR A 108 -7.24 9.74 -28.15
N GLY A 109 -7.50 9.60 -26.85
CA GLY A 109 -8.66 8.91 -26.29
C GLY A 109 -8.62 7.39 -26.39
N GLY A 110 -7.49 6.80 -26.76
CA GLY A 110 -7.39 5.34 -26.92
C GLY A 110 -6.17 4.91 -27.71
N PHE A 111 -6.13 3.63 -28.07
CA PHE A 111 -4.98 3.00 -28.75
C PHE A 111 -5.45 1.92 -29.72
N SER A 112 -4.52 1.37 -30.51
CA SER A 112 -4.81 0.24 -31.40
C SER A 112 -3.90 -0.94 -31.09
N ILE A 113 -4.46 -2.14 -31.11
CA ILE A 113 -3.74 -3.42 -31.02
C ILE A 113 -4.09 -4.20 -32.28
N ASP A 114 -3.07 -4.67 -33.01
CA ASP A 114 -3.23 -5.45 -34.25
C ASP A 114 -4.18 -4.79 -35.27
N GLY A 115 -4.12 -3.46 -35.38
CA GLY A 115 -4.94 -2.67 -36.30
C GLY A 115 -6.38 -2.42 -35.83
N VAL A 116 -6.81 -3.02 -34.71
CA VAL A 116 -8.13 -2.77 -34.11
C VAL A 116 -8.02 -1.61 -33.12
N ARG A 117 -8.87 -0.58 -33.32
CA ARG A 117 -8.95 0.58 -32.44
C ARG A 117 -9.80 0.27 -31.20
N TYR A 118 -9.28 0.64 -30.04
CA TYR A 118 -9.96 0.61 -28.75
C TYR A 118 -10.03 2.04 -28.20
N ASP A 119 -11.25 2.55 -28.08
CA ASP A 119 -11.50 3.84 -27.45
C ASP A 119 -11.66 3.66 -25.94
N LEU A 120 -10.84 4.39 -25.19
CA LEU A 120 -10.85 4.39 -23.74
C LEU A 120 -11.97 5.29 -23.21
N LYS A 121 -12.45 4.94 -22.03
CA LYS A 121 -13.44 5.76 -21.30
C LYS A 121 -12.70 6.84 -20.51
N THR A 122 -13.44 7.73 -19.86
CA THR A 122 -12.90 8.82 -19.02
C THR A 122 -11.77 9.62 -19.68
N VAL A 123 -12.03 10.09 -20.90
CA VAL A 123 -11.10 10.93 -21.65
C VAL A 123 -11.37 12.40 -21.32
N ASN A 124 -10.32 13.18 -21.07
CA ASN A 124 -10.46 14.61 -20.89
C ASN A 124 -10.99 15.23 -22.20
N PRO A 125 -12.16 15.90 -22.20
CA PRO A 125 -12.79 16.38 -23.44
C PRO A 125 -12.04 17.53 -24.11
N LYS A 126 -11.16 18.24 -23.38
CA LYS A 126 -10.36 19.34 -23.92
C LYS A 126 -9.05 18.87 -24.53
N THR A 127 -8.42 17.85 -23.92
CA THR A 127 -7.08 17.40 -24.32
C THR A 127 -7.09 16.07 -25.07
N GLY A 128 -8.17 15.29 -25.01
CA GLY A 128 -8.22 13.94 -25.57
C GLY A 128 -7.42 12.91 -24.75
N VAL A 129 -6.96 13.25 -23.54
CA VAL A 129 -6.09 12.38 -22.74
C VAL A 129 -6.91 11.51 -21.79
N HIS A 130 -6.68 10.20 -21.82
CA HIS A 130 -7.02 9.26 -20.77
C HIS A 130 -5.85 9.18 -19.77
N ILE A 131 -6.13 9.10 -18.48
CA ILE A 131 -5.08 9.16 -17.45
C ILE A 131 -5.31 8.14 -16.33
N HIS A 132 -4.24 7.45 -15.92
CA HIS A 132 -4.20 6.58 -14.75
C HIS A 132 -5.27 5.48 -14.72
N GLY A 133 -5.62 4.96 -15.90
CA GLY A 133 -6.63 3.90 -16.04
C GLY A 133 -8.08 4.37 -16.00
N GLY A 134 -8.34 5.68 -15.84
CA GLY A 134 -9.67 6.28 -15.89
C GLY A 134 -10.28 6.54 -14.51
N LYS A 135 -11.50 7.09 -14.49
CA LYS A 135 -12.20 7.50 -13.25
C LYS A 135 -12.55 6.29 -12.39
N GLU A 136 -12.86 5.20 -13.05
CA GLU A 136 -13.23 3.93 -12.47
C GLU A 136 -12.05 2.93 -12.48
N GLY A 137 -10.83 3.45 -12.58
CA GLY A 137 -9.58 2.68 -12.62
C GLY A 137 -9.28 1.95 -11.31
N PHE A 138 -8.11 1.31 -11.24
CA PHE A 138 -7.76 0.39 -10.15
C PHE A 138 -7.73 1.04 -8.77
N ALA A 139 -7.38 2.33 -8.68
CA ALA A 139 -7.31 3.08 -7.44
C ALA A 139 -8.70 3.31 -6.78
N SER A 140 -9.80 3.18 -7.54
CA SER A 140 -11.17 3.39 -7.05
C SER A 140 -11.96 2.09 -6.93
N ARG A 141 -11.27 0.97 -6.73
CA ARG A 141 -11.87 -0.37 -6.63
C ARG A 141 -11.53 -1.00 -5.31
N ILE A 142 -12.47 -1.79 -4.77
CA ILE A 142 -12.19 -2.70 -3.68
C ILE A 142 -11.44 -3.91 -4.24
N TRP A 143 -10.30 -4.22 -3.66
CA TRP A 143 -9.53 -5.42 -3.94
C TRP A 143 -9.82 -6.49 -2.90
N LYS A 144 -9.91 -7.75 -3.34
CA LYS A 144 -9.95 -8.88 -2.40
C LYS A 144 -8.55 -9.06 -1.81
N ALA A 145 -8.42 -9.16 -0.48
CA ALA A 145 -7.13 -9.27 0.19
C ALA A 145 -7.01 -10.54 1.03
N GLU A 146 -5.83 -11.17 1.00
CA GLU A 146 -5.48 -12.30 1.84
C GLU A 146 -4.08 -12.10 2.43
N PRO A 147 -3.85 -12.41 3.73
CA PRO A 147 -2.54 -12.32 4.35
C PRO A 147 -1.61 -13.36 3.73
N VAL A 148 -0.35 -13.00 3.56
CA VAL A 148 0.71 -13.90 3.08
C VAL A 148 1.93 -13.75 3.98
N SER A 149 2.66 -14.84 4.21
CA SER A 149 3.90 -14.81 4.99
C SER A 149 4.89 -15.83 4.46
N GLY A 150 6.16 -15.61 4.78
CA GLY A 150 7.26 -16.52 4.49
C GLY A 150 8.34 -16.42 5.57
N ASP A 151 9.47 -17.09 5.33
CA ASP A 151 10.53 -17.21 6.34
C ASP A 151 11.11 -15.86 6.79
N ASN A 152 11.17 -14.86 5.89
CA ASN A 152 11.73 -13.53 6.16
C ASN A 152 10.77 -12.38 5.81
N TYR A 153 9.46 -12.63 5.68
CA TYR A 153 8.50 -11.56 5.40
C TYR A 153 7.10 -11.84 5.93
N VAL A 154 6.38 -10.75 6.17
CA VAL A 154 4.92 -10.70 6.31
C VAL A 154 4.34 -9.83 5.20
N GLY A 155 3.09 -10.06 4.82
CA GLY A 155 2.53 -9.37 3.66
C GLY A 155 1.04 -9.55 3.47
N VAL A 156 0.55 -8.92 2.40
CA VAL A 156 -0.83 -9.04 1.93
C VAL A 156 -0.85 -9.16 0.41
N SER A 157 -1.60 -10.13 -0.10
CA SER A 157 -1.88 -10.30 -1.52
C SER A 157 -3.26 -9.76 -1.82
N LEU A 158 -3.33 -8.76 -2.70
CA LEU A 158 -4.56 -8.13 -3.15
C LEU A 158 -4.85 -8.52 -4.60
N THR A 159 -6.07 -8.94 -4.89
CA THR A 159 -6.50 -9.34 -6.24
C THR A 159 -7.72 -8.53 -6.70
N HIS A 160 -7.72 -8.14 -7.97
CA HIS A 160 -8.86 -7.48 -8.61
C HIS A 160 -9.11 -8.04 -10.01
N HIS A 161 -10.36 -8.42 -10.27
CA HIS A 161 -10.80 -8.84 -11.59
C HIS A 161 -11.33 -7.62 -12.36
N SER A 162 -10.67 -7.29 -13.46
CA SER A 162 -11.08 -6.23 -14.36
C SER A 162 -11.71 -6.86 -15.62
N PRO A 163 -13.03 -6.73 -15.83
CA PRO A 163 -13.71 -7.38 -16.95
C PRO A 163 -13.37 -6.76 -18.30
N ASP A 164 -13.52 -7.51 -19.39
CA ASP A 164 -13.39 -7.01 -20.76
C ASP A 164 -14.21 -5.72 -20.97
N GLY A 165 -13.58 -4.67 -21.50
CA GLY A 165 -14.18 -3.35 -21.71
C GLY A 165 -14.23 -2.44 -20.47
N HIS A 166 -13.66 -2.85 -19.32
CA HIS A 166 -13.48 -1.97 -18.17
C HIS A 166 -12.62 -0.77 -18.56
N GLU A 167 -13.14 0.46 -18.37
CA GLU A 167 -12.53 1.71 -18.86
C GLU A 167 -12.17 1.71 -20.36
N GLY A 168 -12.75 0.81 -21.16
CA GLY A 168 -12.51 0.67 -22.60
C GLY A 168 -11.33 -0.25 -22.97
N TYR A 169 -10.64 -0.83 -21.99
CA TYR A 169 -9.54 -1.77 -22.24
C TYR A 169 -10.06 -3.15 -22.66
N PRO A 170 -9.51 -3.78 -23.70
CA PRO A 170 -9.87 -5.14 -24.07
C PRO A 170 -9.33 -6.18 -23.09
N GLY A 171 -9.97 -7.34 -23.06
CA GLY A 171 -9.58 -8.52 -22.29
C GLY A 171 -10.07 -8.48 -20.85
N ASN A 172 -10.50 -9.64 -20.36
CA ASN A 172 -10.56 -9.85 -18.92
C ASN A 172 -9.12 -9.83 -18.38
N LEU A 173 -8.92 -9.17 -17.25
CA LEU A 173 -7.62 -9.06 -16.63
C LEU A 173 -7.73 -9.33 -15.13
N ASP A 174 -7.07 -10.38 -14.66
CA ASP A 174 -6.87 -10.65 -13.26
C ASP A 174 -5.56 -9.97 -12.83
N ALA A 175 -5.67 -8.92 -12.02
CA ALA A 175 -4.54 -8.21 -11.44
C ALA A 175 -4.28 -8.71 -10.03
N THR A 176 -3.01 -8.82 -9.65
CA THR A 176 -2.57 -9.10 -8.29
C THR A 176 -1.47 -8.13 -7.90
N VAL A 177 -1.58 -7.54 -6.71
CA VAL A 177 -0.52 -6.77 -6.06
C VAL A 177 -0.18 -7.43 -4.74
N VAL A 178 1.09 -7.74 -4.52
CA VAL A 178 1.57 -8.32 -3.26
C VAL A 178 2.51 -7.34 -2.59
N TYR A 179 2.14 -6.89 -1.40
CA TYR A 179 3.01 -6.12 -0.52
C TYR A 179 3.69 -7.09 0.43
N ARG A 180 5.03 -7.11 0.45
CA ARG A 180 5.83 -7.88 1.41
C ARG A 180 6.73 -6.94 2.20
N LEU A 181 6.58 -6.97 3.52
CA LEU A 181 7.47 -6.30 4.45
C LEU A 181 8.46 -7.34 5.00
N THR A 182 9.72 -7.18 4.64
CA THR A 182 10.78 -8.13 4.96
C THR A 182 11.41 -7.85 6.33
N GLY A 183 12.13 -8.83 6.87
CA GLY A 183 12.88 -8.70 8.12
C GLY A 183 14.11 -7.77 8.04
N ASP A 184 14.55 -7.44 6.83
CA ASP A 184 15.68 -6.54 6.54
C ASP A 184 15.24 -5.14 6.10
N ASP A 185 14.05 -4.71 6.55
CA ASP A 185 13.50 -3.36 6.35
C ASP A 185 13.21 -3.00 4.88
N ALA A 186 12.90 -3.98 4.03
CA ALA A 186 12.41 -3.73 2.67
C ALA A 186 10.89 -3.87 2.58
N LEU A 187 10.26 -2.93 1.88
CA LEU A 187 8.89 -3.08 1.38
C LEU A 187 8.96 -3.43 -0.11
N GLU A 188 8.67 -4.68 -0.42
CA GLU A 188 8.59 -5.17 -1.80
C GLU A 188 7.14 -5.08 -2.30
N ILE A 189 6.96 -4.62 -3.53
CA ILE A 189 5.67 -4.55 -4.20
C ILE A 189 5.78 -5.34 -5.49
N GLU A 190 5.09 -6.47 -5.57
CA GLU A 190 5.05 -7.33 -6.74
C GLU A 190 3.72 -7.14 -7.47
N TYR A 191 3.79 -6.94 -8.79
CA TYR A 191 2.64 -6.78 -9.66
C TYR A 191 2.55 -7.97 -10.61
N LEU A 192 1.42 -8.66 -10.61
CA LEU A 192 1.12 -9.73 -11.57
C LEU A 192 -0.17 -9.41 -12.33
N ALA A 193 -0.19 -9.78 -13.60
CA ALA A 193 -1.37 -9.66 -14.45
C ALA A 193 -1.52 -10.89 -15.32
N LYS A 194 -2.74 -11.41 -15.43
CA LYS A 194 -3.12 -12.42 -16.41
C LYS A 194 -4.30 -11.92 -17.22
N THR A 195 -4.26 -12.10 -18.53
CA THR A 195 -5.34 -11.67 -19.42
C THR A 195 -5.67 -12.74 -20.46
N ASP A 196 -6.91 -12.70 -20.96
CA ASP A 196 -7.41 -13.60 -22.00
C ASP A 196 -7.41 -12.99 -23.41
N LYS A 197 -7.05 -11.71 -23.55
CA LYS A 197 -6.87 -11.01 -24.83
C LYS A 197 -5.67 -10.07 -24.75
N ALA A 198 -5.08 -9.76 -25.91
CA ALA A 198 -4.03 -8.74 -25.97
C ALA A 198 -4.56 -7.39 -25.44
N THR A 199 -3.84 -6.80 -24.48
CA THR A 199 -4.20 -5.53 -23.85
C THR A 199 -2.95 -4.83 -23.34
N HIS A 200 -3.03 -3.52 -23.10
CA HIS A 200 -1.96 -2.78 -22.44
C HIS A 200 -2.07 -2.89 -20.93
N VAL A 201 -0.93 -3.12 -20.28
CA VAL A 201 -0.79 -3.25 -18.84
C VAL A 201 0.42 -2.43 -18.42
N ASN A 202 0.22 -1.49 -17.50
CA ASN A 202 1.28 -0.70 -16.88
C ASN A 202 0.82 -0.31 -15.48
N PHE A 203 1.33 -0.99 -14.45
CA PHE A 203 0.96 -0.76 -13.06
C PHE A 203 2.07 0.00 -12.34
N THR A 204 1.68 0.79 -11.34
CA THR A 204 2.57 1.43 -10.37
C THR A 204 1.83 1.67 -9.07
#